data_AF-A0A9P0TE95-F1
#
_entry.id   AF-A0A9P0TE95-F1
#
_cell.length_a   1.000
_cell.length_b   1.000
_cell.length_c   1.000
_cell.angle_alpha   90.00
_cell.angle_beta   90.00
_cell.angle_gamma   90.00
#
_symmetry.space_group_name_H-M   'P 1'
#
loop_
_entity.id
_entity.type
_entity.pdbx_description
1 polymer ?
#
loop_
_entity_poly.entity_id
_entity_poly.type
_entity_poly.pdbx_seq_one_letter_code
_entity_poly.pdbx_strand_id
1 'polypeptide(L)'
;MSYILVIELESTGETTCNIKGLPGPVVSNLENYFKAHNINCKNERICFEVDTEGIYVLNILGSPGFGYRVATQSMAIDTTTIGGRSVKIQKNIWTLSKID
;
A
#
# COMPACT_ATOMS: atom_id res chain seq x y z
N MET A 1 -11.52 2.22 16.81
CA MET A 1 -10.19 1.76 16.34
C MET A 1 -10.29 1.49 14.85
N SER A 2 -9.65 2.32 14.02
CA SER A 2 -9.68 2.18 12.55
C SER A 2 -8.45 1.41 12.08
N TYR A 3 -8.65 0.46 11.16
CA TYR A 3 -7.59 -0.34 10.57
C TYR A 3 -7.52 -0.10 9.07
N ILE A 4 -6.30 -0.05 8.56
CA ILE A 4 -6.02 -0.02 7.11
C ILE A 4 -5.12 -1.19 6.76
N LEU A 5 -5.14 -1.58 5.50
CA LEU A 5 -4.23 -2.57 4.94
C LEU A 5 -3.30 -1.87 3.96
N VAL A 6 -2.00 -2.12 4.06
CA VAL A 6 -1.02 -1.80 3.02
C VAL A 6 -0.57 -3.13 2.41
N ILE A 7 -0.71 -3.26 1.10
CA ILE A 7 -0.39 -4.47 0.35
C ILE A 7 0.65 -4.11 -0.69
N GLU A 8 1.87 -4.56 -0.53
CA GLU A 8 2.91 -4.45 -1.55
C GLU A 8 2.86 -5.69 -2.45
N LEU A 9 2.82 -5.43 -3.75
CA LEU A 9 2.87 -6.41 -4.81
C LEU A 9 4.26 -6.34 -5.42
N GLU A 10 5.04 -7.40 -5.23
CA GLU A 10 6.38 -7.50 -5.79
C GLU A 10 6.36 -8.44 -7.00
N SER A 11 6.78 -7.91 -8.15
CA SER A 11 6.92 -8.66 -9.40
C SER A 11 8.30 -8.43 -10.03
N THR A 12 8.64 -9.19 -11.08
CA THR A 12 9.90 -8.98 -11.81
C THR A 12 9.85 -7.68 -12.60
N GLY A 13 10.27 -6.57 -11.98
CA GLY A 13 10.48 -5.28 -12.63
C GLY A 13 9.69 -4.11 -12.04
N GLU A 14 8.65 -4.37 -11.25
CA GLU A 14 7.80 -3.34 -10.65
C GLU A 14 7.34 -3.72 -9.25
N THR A 15 7.30 -2.71 -8.37
CA THR A 15 6.74 -2.76 -7.02
C THR A 15 5.63 -1.73 -6.92
N THR A 16 4.42 -2.18 -6.60
CA THR A 16 3.27 -1.30 -6.36
C THR A 16 2.64 -1.56 -5.01
N CYS A 17 2.06 -0.53 -4.41
CA CYS A 17 1.41 -0.62 -3.12
C CYS A 17 -0.06 -0.27 -3.22
N ASN A 18 -0.90 -1.11 -2.63
CA ASN A 18 -2.33 -0.92 -2.50
C ASN A 18 -2.71 -0.67 -1.04
N ILE A 19 -3.33 0.47 -0.78
CA ILE A 19 -3.80 0.86 0.55
C ILE A 19 -5.33 0.75 0.60
N LYS A 20 -5.86 -0.04 1.53
CA LYS A 20 -7.31 -0.25 1.71
C LYS A 20 -7.78 0.27 3.06
N GLY A 21 -9.01 0.80 3.09
CA GLY A 21 -9.67 1.28 4.30
C GLY A 21 -9.31 2.72 4.70
N LEU A 22 -8.64 3.49 3.84
CA LEU A 22 -8.34 4.89 4.12
C LEU A 22 -9.61 5.74 4.17
N PRO A 23 -9.78 6.63 5.18
CA PRO A 23 -10.83 7.64 5.18
C PRO A 23 -10.64 8.66 4.06
N GLY A 24 -11.72 9.17 3.47
CA GLY A 24 -11.68 10.15 2.36
C GLY A 24 -10.74 11.35 2.56
N PRO A 25 -10.77 12.06 3.70
CA PRO A 25 -9.84 13.17 3.96
C PRO A 25 -8.36 12.75 3.97
N VAL A 26 -8.09 11.53 4.44
CA VAL A 26 -6.73 10.98 4.50
C VAL A 26 -6.24 10.63 3.09
N VAL A 27 -7.13 10.10 2.23
CA VAL A 27 -6.81 9.84 0.81
C VAL A 27 -6.39 11.11 0.10
N SER A 28 -7.14 12.20 0.23
CA SER A 28 -6.79 13.48 -0.40
C SER A 28 -5.42 14.01 0.06
N ASN A 29 -5.09 13.85 1.35
CA ASN A 29 -3.79 14.27 1.87
C ASN A 29 -2.64 13.40 1.34
N LEU A 30 -2.82 12.07 1.26
CA LEU A 30 -1.85 11.16 0.66
C LEU A 30 -1.63 11.45 -0.82
N GLU A 31 -2.70 11.67 -1.57
CA GLU A 31 -2.63 11.99 -3.00
C GLU A 31 -1.84 13.27 -3.25
N ASN A 32 -2.11 14.32 -2.47
CA ASN A 32 -1.35 15.57 -2.53
C ASN A 32 0.13 15.36 -2.17
N TYR A 33 0.41 14.56 -1.14
CA TYR A 33 1.79 14.25 -0.73
C TYR A 33 2.55 13.54 -1.85
N PHE A 34 1.99 12.47 -2.44
CA PHE A 34 2.66 11.72 -3.49
C PHE A 34 2.86 12.54 -4.77
N LYS A 35 1.84 13.32 -5.18
CA LYS A 35 1.96 14.23 -6.32
C LYS A 35 3.06 15.28 -6.10
N ALA A 36 3.20 15.82 -4.90
CA ALA A 36 4.26 16.77 -4.57
C ALA A 36 5.68 16.17 -4.66
N HIS A 37 5.80 14.84 -4.58
CA HIS A 37 7.08 14.12 -4.68
C HIS A 37 7.26 13.42 -6.05
N ASN A 38 6.43 13.73 -7.05
CA ASN A 38 6.42 13.09 -8.37
C ASN A 38 6.26 11.55 -8.32
N ILE A 39 5.50 11.06 -7.35
CA ILE A 39 5.18 9.64 -7.22
C ILE A 39 3.79 9.41 -7.84
N ASN A 40 3.71 8.47 -8.77
CA ASN A 40 2.46 8.07 -9.40
C ASN A 40 1.55 7.42 -8.36
N CYS A 41 0.31 7.87 -8.33
CA CYS A 41 -0.72 7.30 -7.47
C CYS A 41 -2.09 7.39 -8.14
N LYS A 42 -2.99 6.51 -7.72
CA LYS A 42 -4.35 6.41 -8.24
C LYS A 42 -5.33 6.11 -7.11
N ASN A 43 -6.35 6.94 -6.99
CA ASN A 43 -7.46 6.70 -6.07
C ASN A 43 -8.53 5.86 -6.78
N GLU A 44 -8.55 4.56 -6.51
CA GLU A 44 -9.56 3.63 -7.01
C GLU A 44 -10.69 3.45 -5.99
N ARG A 45 -11.85 2.97 -6.45
CA ARG A 45 -13.04 2.80 -5.60
C ARG A 45 -12.80 1.95 -4.35
N ILE A 46 -11.88 0.99 -4.42
CA ILE A 46 -11.64 -0.02 -3.38
C ILE A 46 -10.25 0.09 -2.72
N CYS A 47 -9.34 0.87 -3.30
CA CYS A 47 -7.98 1.03 -2.82
C CYS A 47 -7.34 2.31 -3.34
N PHE A 48 -6.33 2.79 -2.63
CA PHE A 48 -5.42 3.80 -3.10
C PHE A 48 -4.13 3.10 -3.56
N GLU A 49 -3.82 3.20 -4.84
CA GLU A 49 -2.64 2.58 -5.46
C GLU A 49 -1.51 3.61 -5.58
N VAL A 50 -0.28 3.18 -5.34
CA VAL A 50 0.92 4.02 -5.44
C VAL A 50 2.12 3.21 -5.94
N ASP A 51 2.84 3.79 -6.90
CA ASP A 51 3.98 3.15 -7.58
C ASP A 51 5.27 3.38 -6.77
N THR A 52 5.34 2.78 -5.59
CA THR A 52 6.51 2.87 -4.71
C THR A 52 6.58 1.68 -3.76
N GLU A 53 7.73 1.51 -3.13
CA GLU A 53 7.99 0.43 -2.17
C GLU A 53 7.13 0.59 -0.90
N GLY A 54 6.70 -0.54 -0.34
CA GLY A 54 5.86 -0.61 0.85
C GLY A 54 6.52 0.08 2.03
N ILE A 55 7.84 -0.03 2.18
CA ILE A 55 8.56 0.64 3.26
C ILE A 55 8.41 2.17 3.21
N TYR A 56 8.40 2.75 2.01
CA TYR A 56 8.21 4.19 1.84
C TYR A 56 6.79 4.60 2.22
N VAL A 57 5.78 3.82 1.81
CA VAL A 57 4.38 4.01 2.21
C VAL A 57 4.21 3.91 3.73
N LEU A 58 4.81 2.90 4.36
CA LEU A 58 4.75 2.71 5.81
C LEU A 58 5.38 3.89 6.57
N ASN A 59 6.51 4.42 6.10
CA ASN A 59 7.16 5.57 6.70
C ASN A 59 6.28 6.84 6.63
N ILE A 60 5.60 7.07 5.50
CA ILE A 60 4.66 8.19 5.36
C ILE A 60 3.47 8.02 6.30
N LEU A 61 2.83 6.85 6.28
CA LEU A 61 1.67 6.55 7.11
C LEU A 61 2.00 6.60 8.61
N GLY A 62 3.24 6.26 8.98
CA GLY A 62 3.76 6.36 10.34
C GLY A 62 4.18 7.77 10.77
N SER A 63 4.29 8.72 9.83
CA SER A 63 4.67 10.09 10.15
C SER A 63 3.60 10.78 11.02
N PRO A 64 3.96 11.83 11.78
CA PRO A 64 3.01 12.55 12.64
C PRO A 64 1.77 13.10 11.91
N GLY A 65 1.86 13.35 10.59
CA GLY A 65 0.73 13.81 9.79
C GLY A 65 -0.35 12.76 9.55
N PHE A 66 -0.01 11.47 9.67
CA PHE A 66 -0.93 10.35 9.40
C PHE A 66 -1.14 9.44 10.61
N GLY A 67 -0.11 9.19 11.41
CA GLY A 67 -0.20 8.53 12.73
C GLY A 67 -0.72 7.10 12.71
N TYR A 68 -0.41 6.31 11.69
CA TYR A 68 -0.70 4.88 11.64
C TYR A 68 0.50 4.07 12.12
N ARG A 69 0.27 2.94 12.79
CA ARG A 69 1.32 2.01 13.20
C ARG A 69 1.00 0.61 12.77
N VAL A 70 2.02 -0.13 12.35
CA VAL A 70 1.91 -1.55 12.03
C VAL A 70 1.45 -2.32 13.26
N ALA A 71 0.28 -2.94 13.16
CA ALA A 71 -0.27 -3.84 14.16
C ALA A 71 0.17 -5.29 13.89
N THR A 72 0.13 -5.72 12.62
CA THR A 72 0.59 -7.04 12.20
C THR A 72 1.16 -7.00 10.79
N GLN A 73 1.96 -8.01 10.45
CA GLN A 73 2.45 -8.28 9.10
C GLN A 73 2.12 -9.72 8.73
N SER A 74 1.80 -9.94 7.46
CA SER A 74 1.65 -11.26 6.86
C SER A 74 2.20 -11.24 5.44
N MET A 75 2.43 -12.43 4.89
CA MET A 75 2.91 -12.61 3.53
C MET A 75 2.07 -13.70 2.86
N ALA A 76 1.70 -13.47 1.60
CA ALA A 76 1.05 -14.46 0.77
C ALA A 76 1.82 -14.60 -0.55
N ILE A 77 1.94 -15.83 -1.05
CA ILE A 77 2.49 -16.11 -2.37
C ILE A 77 1.35 -16.62 -3.23
N ASP A 78 1.06 -15.89 -4.30
CA ASP A 78 0.05 -16.24 -5.28
C ASP A 78 0.74 -16.86 -6.50
N THR A 79 0.24 -17.98 -7.00
CA THR A 79 0.78 -18.63 -8.19
C THR A 79 -0.22 -18.48 -9.33
N THR A 80 0.15 -17.70 -10.33
CA THR A 80 -0.68 -17.45 -11.52
C THR A 80 -0.02 -18.02 -12.76
N THR A 81 -0.81 -18.26 -13.81
CA THR A 81 -0.30 -18.73 -15.11
C THR A 81 -0.39 -17.61 -16.12
N ILE A 82 0.76 -17.13 -16.61
CA ILE A 82 0.85 -16.08 -17.63
C ILE A 82 1.55 -16.68 -18.85
N GLY A 83 0.88 -16.67 -20.00
CA GLY A 83 1.45 -17.21 -21.26
C GLY A 83 1.87 -18.68 -21.17
N GLY A 84 1.16 -19.50 -20.38
CA GLY A 84 1.48 -20.91 -20.17
C GLY A 84 2.63 -21.19 -19.19
N ARG A 85 3.22 -20.16 -18.56
CA ARG A 85 4.24 -20.29 -17.52
C ARG A 85 3.67 -19.94 -16.15
N SER A 86 4.05 -20.70 -15.12
CA SER A 86 3.69 -20.38 -13.73
C SER A 86 4.58 -19.25 -13.21
N VAL A 87 3.96 -18.18 -12.74
CA VAL A 87 4.60 -17.01 -12.14
C VAL A 87 4.17 -16.94 -10.68
N LYS A 88 5.13 -16.75 -9.77
CA LYS A 88 4.87 -16.52 -8.35
C LYS A 88 4.88 -15.02 -8.10
N ILE A 89 3.81 -14.52 -7.51
CA ILE A 89 3.68 -13.13 -7.08
C ILE A 89 3.73 -13.12 -5.56
N GLN A 90 4.71 -12.40 -5.01
CA GLN A 90 4.82 -12.21 -3.58
C GLN A 90 3.98 -10.99 -3.18
N LYS A 91 3.18 -11.15 -2.11
CA LYS A 91 2.36 -10.10 -1.53
C LYS A 91 2.75 -9.91 -0.08
N ASN A 92 3.33 -8.77 0.26
CA ASN A 92 3.55 -8.37 1.65
C ASN A 92 2.34 -7.56 2.11
N ILE A 93 1.78 -7.91 3.26
CA ILE A 93 0.55 -7.30 3.77
C ILE A 93 0.80 -6.81 5.19
N TRP A 94 0.65 -5.51 5.40
CA TRP A 94 0.68 -4.90 6.72
C TRP A 94 -0.71 -4.44 7.12
N THR A 95 -1.15 -4.82 8.32
CA THR A 95 -2.32 -4.23 8.96
C THR A 95 -1.84 -3.10 9.84
N LEU A 96 -2.32 -1.89 9.61
CA LEU A 96 -1.98 -0.72 10.42
C LEU A 96 -3.19 -0.26 11.22
N SER A 97 -2.97 0.12 12.48
CA SER A 97 -3.96 0.76 13.34
C SER A 97 -3.64 2.25 13.47
N LYS A 98 -4.69 3.08 13.45
CA LYS A 98 -4.56 4.50 13.79
C LYS A 98 -4.21 4.64 15.28
N ILE A 99 -3.16 5.39 15.59
CA ILE A 99 -2.84 5.83 16.96
C ILE A 99 -3.55 7.16 17.16
N ASP A 100 -4.32 7.24 18.23
CA ASP A 100 -4.95 8.47 18.72
C ASP A 100 -3.92 9.39 19.41
#